data_AF-A0A7W1GA08-F1
#
_entry.id   AF-A0A7W1GA08-F1
#
_cell.length_a   1.000
_cell.length_b   1.000
_cell.length_c   1.000
_cell.angle_alpha   90.00
_cell.angle_beta   90.00
_cell.angle_gamma   90.00
#
_symmetry.space_group_name_H-M   'P 1'
#
loop_
_entity.id
_entity.type
_entity.pdbx_description
1 polymer ?
#
loop_
_entity_poly.entity_id
_entity_poly.type
_entity_poly.pdbx_seq_one_letter_code
_entity_poly.pdbx_strand_id
1 'polypeptide(L)'
;MSPSDPILSVMREFESAFSQPTWKKVQVLFMGTLLARGRRTVTTALRHMGLSDERNFSLYHQVLNRARWTPLELSLRLLHLLVHTFVAAGGALTFVIDETLERRSRPPHQKTRSLS
;
A
#
# COMPACT_ATOMS: atom_id res chain seq x y z
N MET A 1 15.45 -14.36 -5.03
CA MET A 1 14.20 -14.89 -5.61
C MET A 1 13.65 -13.81 -6.51
N SER A 2 13.89 -13.90 -7.82
CA SER A 2 13.34 -12.92 -8.76
C SER A 2 11.81 -13.02 -8.69
N PRO A 3 11.08 -11.91 -8.48
CA PRO A 3 9.63 -11.93 -8.53
C PRO A 3 9.20 -12.56 -9.86
N SER A 4 8.33 -13.56 -9.80
CA SER A 4 7.80 -14.26 -10.98
C SER A 4 7.19 -13.25 -11.94
N ASP A 5 7.53 -13.33 -13.24
CA ASP A 5 7.15 -12.38 -14.29
C ASP A 5 5.69 -11.85 -14.26
N PRO A 6 4.67 -12.65 -13.89
CA PRO A 6 3.29 -12.16 -13.83
C PRO A 6 3.06 -11.04 -12.80
N ILE A 7 3.67 -11.12 -11.61
CA ILE A 7 3.47 -10.10 -10.57
C ILE A 7 4.09 -8.76 -11.00
N LEU A 8 5.25 -8.83 -11.66
CA LEU A 8 5.93 -7.65 -12.17
C LEU A 8 5.14 -6.95 -13.27
N SER A 9 4.48 -7.74 -14.14
CA SER A 9 3.61 -7.18 -15.18
C SER A 9 2.46 -6.38 -14.59
N VAL A 10 1.75 -6.95 -13.59
CA VAL A 10 0.66 -6.24 -12.89
C VAL A 10 1.17 -4.99 -12.19
N MET A 11 2.36 -5.06 -11.57
CA MET A 11 2.94 -3.91 -10.88
C MET A 11 3.29 -2.76 -11.84
N ARG A 12 3.78 -3.04 -13.06
CA ARG A 12 4.16 -2.00 -14.03
C ARG A 12 3.03 -1.06 -14.39
N GLU A 13 1.77 -1.50 -14.33
CA GLU A 13 0.58 -0.65 -14.55
C GLU A 13 0.50 0.56 -13.59
N PHE A 14 1.17 0.46 -12.45
CA PHE A 14 1.21 1.50 -11.42
C PHE A 14 2.49 2.35 -11.47
N GLU A 15 3.49 1.99 -12.28
CA GLU A 15 4.80 2.65 -12.27
C GLU A 15 4.71 4.15 -12.52
N SER A 16 3.88 4.58 -13.48
CA SER A 16 3.71 6.00 -13.82
C SER A 16 3.01 6.84 -12.74
N ALA A 17 2.42 6.21 -11.71
CA ALA A 17 1.87 6.92 -10.56
C ALA A 17 2.94 7.33 -9.54
N PHE A 18 4.18 6.84 -9.69
CA PHE A 18 5.26 7.09 -8.74
C PHE A 18 6.46 7.75 -9.43
N SER A 19 7.25 8.51 -8.65
CA SER A 19 8.59 8.87 -9.10
C SER A 19 9.50 7.63 -9.11
N GLN A 20 10.49 7.58 -10.01
CA GLN A 20 11.42 6.46 -10.12
C GLN A 20 12.06 6.00 -8.78
N PRO A 21 12.55 6.88 -7.88
CA PRO A 21 13.08 6.43 -6.59
C PRO A 21 12.00 5.91 -5.63
N THR A 22 10.77 6.42 -5.74
CA THR A 22 9.62 5.92 -4.96
C THR A 22 9.20 4.54 -5.47
N TRP A 23 9.19 4.36 -6.79
CA TRP A 23 8.80 3.11 -7.44
C TRP A 23 9.63 1.92 -6.96
N LYS A 24 10.95 2.05 -6.92
CA LYS A 24 11.85 1.01 -6.40
C LYS A 24 11.48 0.59 -4.97
N LYS A 25 11.12 1.54 -4.11
CA LYS A 25 10.72 1.25 -2.72
C LYS A 25 9.34 0.61 -2.65
N VAL A 26 8.40 1.06 -3.49
CA VAL A 26 7.07 0.45 -3.61
C VAL A 26 7.19 -1.02 -4.02
N GLN A 27 8.08 -1.35 -4.96
CA GLN A 27 8.31 -2.73 -5.37
C GLN A 27 8.75 -3.63 -4.21
N VAL A 28 9.73 -3.15 -3.41
CA VAL A 28 10.21 -3.85 -2.21
C VAL A 28 9.09 -4.01 -1.19
N LEU A 29 8.35 -2.94 -0.90
CA LEU A 29 7.25 -2.99 0.08
C LEU A 29 6.15 -3.94 -0.37
N PHE A 30 5.74 -3.90 -1.63
CA PHE A 30 4.69 -4.74 -2.18
C PHE A 30 5.08 -6.22 -2.15
N MET A 31 6.30 -6.56 -2.60
CA MET A 31 6.77 -7.94 -2.54
C MET A 31 6.88 -8.43 -1.10
N GLY A 32 7.42 -7.61 -0.20
CA GLY A 32 7.53 -7.93 1.21
C GLY A 32 6.17 -8.12 1.88
N THR A 33 5.18 -7.29 1.59
CA THR A 33 3.83 -7.43 2.15
C THR A 33 3.07 -8.62 1.57
N LEU A 34 3.30 -8.96 0.29
CA LEU A 34 2.70 -10.12 -0.35
C LEU A 34 3.25 -11.44 0.23
N LEU A 35 4.56 -11.47 0.50
CA LEU A 35 5.22 -12.62 1.14
C LEU A 35 4.91 -12.73 2.64
N ALA A 36 4.54 -11.61 3.28
CA ALA A 36 4.17 -11.59 4.69
C ALA A 36 2.83 -12.30 4.94
N ARG A 37 2.86 -13.38 5.70
CA ARG A 37 1.64 -13.99 6.27
C ARG A 37 1.31 -13.30 7.60
N GLY A 38 0.18 -12.59 7.68
CA GLY A 38 -0.28 -11.91 8.88
C GLY A 38 -0.24 -10.38 8.80
N ARG A 39 0.42 -9.71 9.76
CA ARG A 39 0.42 -8.24 9.86
C ARG A 39 1.20 -7.59 8.71
N ARG A 40 0.49 -6.85 7.84
CA ARG A 40 1.03 -6.15 6.67
C ARG A 40 1.63 -4.79 7.02
N THR A 41 2.64 -4.78 7.89
CA THR A 41 3.38 -3.55 8.26
C THR A 41 4.62 -3.36 7.40
N VAL A 42 5.12 -2.12 7.31
CA VAL A 42 6.39 -1.79 6.63
C VAL A 42 7.54 -2.64 7.18
N THR A 43 7.62 -2.80 8.51
CA THR A 43 8.65 -3.62 9.16
C THR A 43 8.59 -5.09 8.75
N THR A 44 7.38 -5.68 8.74
CA THR A 44 7.21 -7.08 8.32
C THR A 44 7.59 -7.24 6.85
N ALA A 45 7.21 -6.30 5.98
CA ALA A 45 7.57 -6.32 4.58
C ALA A 45 9.09 -6.31 4.37
N LEU A 46 9.80 -5.39 5.04
CA LEU A 46 11.25 -5.29 4.96
C LEU A 46 11.94 -6.54 5.52
N ARG A 47 11.43 -7.09 6.62
CA ARG A 47 11.94 -8.36 7.18
C ARG A 47 11.84 -9.51 6.18
N HIS A 48 10.71 -9.67 5.49
CA HIS A 48 10.55 -10.71 4.46
C HIS A 48 11.46 -10.51 3.23
N MET A 49 11.84 -9.26 2.96
CA MET A 49 12.78 -8.93 1.88
C MET A 49 14.26 -9.02 2.31
N GLY A 50 14.56 -9.49 3.53
CA GLY A 50 15.94 -9.57 4.05
C GLY A 50 16.54 -8.21 4.40
N LEU A 51 15.71 -7.17 4.56
CA LEU A 51 16.10 -5.80 4.86
C LEU A 51 15.78 -5.42 6.32
N SER A 52 15.82 -6.40 7.23
CA SER A 52 15.54 -6.21 8.66
C SER A 52 16.55 -5.32 9.38
N ASP A 53 17.77 -5.20 8.87
CA ASP A 53 18.86 -4.42 9.46
C ASP A 53 19.19 -3.16 8.65
N GLU A 54 18.36 -2.82 7.66
CA GLU A 54 18.56 -1.66 6.81
C GLU A 54 18.46 -0.37 7.64
N ARG A 55 19.57 0.37 7.80
CA ARG A 55 19.64 1.56 8.66
C ARG A 55 18.63 2.65 8.28
N ASN A 56 18.12 2.60 7.05
CA ASN A 56 17.26 3.60 6.44
C ASN A 56 15.76 3.24 6.42
N PHE A 57 15.24 2.54 7.44
CA PHE A 57 13.80 2.26 7.59
C PHE A 57 12.89 3.47 7.32
N SER A 58 13.31 4.66 7.74
CA SER A 58 12.57 5.91 7.54
C SER A 58 12.28 6.20 6.06
N LEU A 59 13.19 5.83 5.14
CA LEU A 59 13.02 6.05 3.70
C LEU A 59 11.83 5.29 3.11
N TYR A 60 11.43 4.17 3.72
CA TYR A 60 10.27 3.39 3.32
C TYR A 60 8.97 3.96 3.89
N HIS A 61 8.99 4.47 5.12
CA HIS A 61 7.85 5.20 5.67
C HIS A 61 7.55 6.49 4.90
N GLN A 62 8.56 7.13 4.30
CA GLN A 62 8.36 8.28 3.42
C GLN A 62 7.53 7.94 2.18
N VAL A 63 7.50 6.69 1.73
CA VAL A 63 6.60 6.27 0.63
C VAL A 63 5.15 6.53 1.02
N LEU A 64 4.75 6.20 2.24
CA LEU A 64 3.37 6.37 2.70
C LEU A 64 3.06 7.80 3.19
N ASN A 65 4.05 8.47 3.77
CA ASN A 65 3.82 9.74 4.47
C ASN A 65 4.22 11.00 3.68
N ARG A 66 5.09 10.88 2.66
CA ARG A 66 5.72 12.05 2.01
C ARG A 66 5.79 11.98 0.49
N ALA A 67 5.75 10.79 -0.10
CA ALA A 67 5.84 10.67 -1.54
C ALA A 67 4.58 11.24 -2.22
N ARG A 68 4.78 11.80 -3.42
CA ARG A 68 3.71 12.41 -4.22
C ARG A 68 3.05 11.33 -5.07
N TRP A 69 2.00 10.71 -4.54
CA TRP A 69 1.06 9.83 -5.25
C TRP A 69 -0.28 9.88 -4.53
N THR A 70 -1.37 9.45 -5.17
CA THR A 70 -2.70 9.47 -4.57
C THR A 70 -3.29 8.05 -4.44
N PRO A 71 -3.85 7.68 -3.28
CA PRO A 71 -4.47 6.37 -3.12
C PRO A 71 -5.69 6.19 -4.04
N LEU A 72 -6.40 7.28 -4.35
CA LEU A 72 -7.53 7.26 -5.27
C LEU A 72 -7.10 6.92 -6.70
N GLU A 73 -6.04 7.55 -7.22
CA GLU A 73 -5.52 7.23 -8.55
C GLU A 73 -5.08 5.77 -8.66
N LEU A 74 -4.37 5.26 -7.65
CA LEU A 74 -3.97 3.85 -7.62
C LEU A 74 -5.20 2.92 -7.59
N SER A 75 -6.23 3.29 -6.83
CA SER A 75 -7.48 2.51 -6.76
C SER A 75 -8.23 2.50 -8.10
N LEU A 76 -8.28 3.63 -8.80
CA LEU A 76 -8.86 3.73 -10.14
C LEU A 76 -8.10 2.89 -11.16
N ARG A 77 -6.76 2.93 -11.14
CA ARG A 77 -5.92 2.08 -12.01
C ARG A 77 -6.15 0.60 -11.73
N LEU A 78 -6.23 0.21 -10.46
CA LEU A 78 -6.55 -1.17 -10.08
C LEU A 78 -7.93 -1.57 -10.58
N LEU A 79 -8.94 -0.72 -10.43
CA LEU A 79 -10.28 -0.98 -10.92
C LEU A 79 -10.31 -1.16 -12.45
N HIS A 80 -9.64 -0.28 -13.20
CA HIS A 80 -9.50 -0.43 -14.65
C HIS A 80 -8.83 -1.76 -15.01
N LEU A 81 -7.76 -2.14 -14.33
CA LEU A 81 -7.07 -3.41 -14.57
C LEU A 81 -7.99 -4.61 -14.31
N LEU A 82 -8.78 -4.59 -13.23
CA LEU A 82 -9.76 -5.62 -12.93
C LEU A 82 -10.84 -5.70 -14.01
N VAL A 83 -11.38 -4.56 -14.46
CA VAL A 83 -12.40 -4.51 -15.52
C VAL A 83 -11.84 -5.05 -16.83
N HIS A 84 -10.67 -4.59 -17.27
CA HIS A 84 -10.04 -5.07 -18.49
C HIS A 84 -9.68 -6.55 -18.45
N THR A 85 -9.32 -7.08 -17.28
CA THR A 85 -8.93 -8.49 -17.16
C THR A 85 -10.16 -9.40 -17.10
N PHE A 86 -11.14 -9.08 -16.26
CA PHE A 86 -12.25 -9.98 -15.96
C PHE A 86 -13.49 -9.73 -16.82
N VAL A 87 -13.83 -8.47 -17.09
CA VAL A 87 -15.04 -8.14 -17.86
C VAL A 87 -14.81 -8.33 -19.35
N ALA A 88 -13.65 -7.96 -19.87
CA ALA A 88 -13.32 -8.19 -21.28
C ALA A 88 -13.25 -9.69 -21.64
N ALA A 89 -12.98 -10.56 -20.66
CA ALA A 89 -13.02 -12.01 -20.80
C ALA A 89 -14.44 -12.61 -20.68
N GLY A 90 -15.48 -11.77 -20.60
CA GLY A 90 -16.88 -12.21 -20.45
C GLY A 90 -17.30 -12.50 -19.01
N GLY A 91 -16.45 -12.21 -18.03
CA GLY A 91 -16.76 -12.30 -16.60
C GLY A 91 -17.51 -11.06 -16.08
N ALA A 92 -17.85 -11.08 -14.80
CA ALA A 92 -18.47 -9.97 -14.10
C ALA A 92 -17.71 -9.64 -12.81
N LEU A 93 -17.67 -8.36 -12.44
CA LEU A 93 -17.14 -7.91 -11.15
C LEU A 93 -18.31 -7.65 -10.20
N THR A 94 -18.36 -8.38 -9.09
CA THR A 94 -19.33 -8.15 -8.01
C THR A 94 -18.68 -7.29 -6.93
N PHE A 95 -19.23 -6.10 -6.70
CA PHE A 95 -18.77 -5.20 -5.64
C PHE A 95 -19.65 -5.37 -4.40
N VAL A 96 -19.05 -5.79 -3.30
CA VAL A 96 -19.69 -5.79 -1.98
C VAL A 96 -19.26 -4.51 -1.28
N ILE A 97 -20.22 -3.64 -0.98
CA ILE A 97 -19.98 -2.39 -0.25
C ILE A 97 -20.22 -2.67 1.23
N ASP A 98 -19.17 -2.49 2.03
CA ASP A 98 -19.25 -2.54 3.49
C ASP A 98 -18.97 -1.16 4.06
N GLU A 99 -19.77 -0.71 5.03
CA GLU A 99 -19.51 0.53 5.76
C GLU A 99 -18.50 0.27 6.87
N THR A 100 -17.20 0.21 6.52
CA THR A 100 -16.15 0.25 7.53
C THR A 100 -16.03 1.66 8.08
N LEU A 101 -16.74 1.96 9.17
CA LEU A 101 -16.52 3.18 9.95
C LEU A 101 -15.09 3.16 10.53
N GLU A 102 -14.17 3.90 9.92
CA GLU A 102 -12.87 4.17 10.53
C GLU A 102 -13.08 4.96 11.83
N ARG A 103 -13.05 4.27 12.96
CA ARG A 103 -13.15 4.90 14.29
C ARG A 103 -11.86 5.67 14.59
N ARG A 104 -11.73 6.87 14.03
CA ARG A 104 -10.67 7.82 14.40
C ARG A 104 -10.93 8.32 15.82
N SER A 105 -10.40 7.63 16.82
CA SER A 105 -10.48 8.08 18.21
C SER A 105 -9.64 9.36 18.37
N ARG A 106 -10.29 10.51 18.38
CA ARG A 106 -9.68 11.75 18.89
C ARG A 106 -9.33 11.51 20.36
N PRO A 107 -8.10 11.76 20.83
CA PRO A 107 -7.83 11.73 22.27
C PRO A 107 -8.75 12.76 22.96
N PRO A 108 -9.37 12.43 24.10
CA PRO A 108 -10.20 13.36 24.82
C PRO A 108 -9.35 14.58 25.23
N HIS A 109 -9.84 15.78 24.89
CA HIS A 109 -9.27 17.03 25.39
C HIS A 109 -9.33 16.99 26.91
N GLN A 110 -8.17 16.87 27.57
CA GLN A 110 -8.08 17.09 29.01
C GLN A 110 -8.36 18.58 29.23
N LYS A 111 -9.59 18.89 29.66
CA LYS A 111 -9.94 20.20 30.20
C LYS A 111 -9.11 20.35 31.48
N THR A 112 -8.05 21.15 31.43
CA THR A 112 -7.33 21.61 32.61
C THR A 112 -8.35 22.25 33.55
N ARG A 113 -8.64 21.55 34.65
CA ARG A 113 -9.41 22.10 35.75
C ARG A 113 -8.58 23.21 36.38
N SER A 114 -9.09 24.43 36.27
CA SER A 114 -8.72 25.56 37.13
C SER A 114 -9.15 25.24 38.56
N LEU A 115 -8.15 25.16 39.44
CA LEU A 115 -8.13 25.28 40.91
C LEU A 115 -6.69 25.73 41.18
N SER A 116 -6.33 26.86 41.79
CA SER A 116 -7.01 27.87 42.59
C SER A 116 -6.18 29.16 42.49
#